data_AF-A0A2M7RIN1-F1
#
_entry.id   AF-A0A2M7RIN1-F1
#
_cell.length_a   1.000
_cell.length_b   1.000
_cell.length_c   1.000
_cell.angle_alpha   90.00
_cell.angle_beta   90.00
_cell.angle_gamma   90.00
#
_symmetry.space_group_name_H-M   'P 1'
#
loop_
_entity.id
_entity.type
_entity.pdbx_description
1 polymer ?
#
loop_
_entity_poly.entity_id
_entity_poly.type
_entity_poly.pdbx_seq_one_letter_code
_entity_poly.pdbx_strand_id
1 'polypeptide(L)'
;MPKKLRKLFLFVLTVIFVVVGAYLFLTASGLVVNWKNWPHLSITKTGDIALKFSPAEAQIKINQKPYHVNRGLFPGDILISKLTPGDYQIEIVKEGYQSWQKTLKVKPAEVTSATHIRLFTSSPSWQSPLSEKIKDFWLTGEGLVYQTKKDELKFKQFYLKGNKVILSSSQSKLIITADTFDNYFLTNLEKPATAINFNELFTSLREQLKSADSSLIKKTYFHPFSPTKIIIATTNAFYALDVEKIKLEFLTRAAQFKTASISSSELFFINKKGDLNIFNLVLKTADIKALHLQNISFLKIAPDGTEIGFLTSEGEFLIFNRLNNELKSLTKEIKDFYFSPEGKRVFLISLNNKTFIFYLDNYETDNYKNSAGDILTIDFLQEQTFGQFNWLSDYPNNFLILADNKLIVSETDPRPPLNWQVLESGVKKYSFADGKIYLLKEEGKFLQGNEIFF
;
A
#
# COMPACT_ATOMS: atom_id res chain seq x y z
N MET A 1 -80.42 -1.99 -0.95
CA MET A 1 -79.52 -1.15 -1.78
C MET A 1 -80.10 -1.00 -3.17
N PRO A 2 -80.34 0.22 -3.70
CA PRO A 2 -80.93 0.40 -5.03
C PRO A 2 -80.04 -0.21 -6.13
N LYS A 3 -80.63 -0.82 -7.17
CA LYS A 3 -79.91 -1.56 -8.24
C LYS A 3 -78.77 -0.73 -8.88
N LYS A 4 -78.98 0.59 -9.02
CA LYS A 4 -77.98 1.54 -9.54
C LYS A 4 -76.76 1.69 -8.60
N LEU A 5 -77.00 1.74 -7.28
CA LEU A 5 -75.96 1.89 -6.27
C LEU A 5 -75.10 0.62 -6.15
N ARG A 6 -75.69 -0.58 -6.29
CA ARG A 6 -74.93 -1.85 -6.34
C ARG A 6 -74.01 -1.94 -7.56
N LYS A 7 -74.48 -1.50 -8.73
CA LYS A 7 -73.66 -1.46 -9.95
C LYS A 7 -72.52 -0.44 -9.85
N LEU A 8 -72.78 0.72 -9.25
CA LEU A 8 -71.75 1.73 -8.99
C LEU A 8 -70.68 1.21 -8.02
N PHE A 9 -71.09 0.57 -6.92
CA PHE A 9 -70.17 -0.01 -5.94
C PHE A 9 -69.28 -1.09 -6.56
N LEU A 10 -69.88 -2.00 -7.34
CA LEU A 10 -69.12 -3.04 -8.06
C LEU A 10 -68.13 -2.41 -9.05
N PHE A 11 -68.55 -1.40 -9.80
CA PHE A 11 -67.68 -0.69 -10.75
C PHE A 11 -66.47 -0.05 -10.04
N VAL A 12 -66.71 0.65 -8.93
CA VAL A 12 -65.63 1.27 -8.13
C VAL A 12 -64.66 0.21 -7.61
N LEU A 13 -65.16 -0.90 -7.07
CA LEU A 13 -64.30 -2.01 -6.61
C LEU A 13 -63.47 -2.62 -7.75
N THR A 14 -64.07 -2.82 -8.93
CA THR A 14 -63.33 -3.32 -10.10
C THR A 14 -62.24 -2.35 -10.53
N VAL A 15 -62.52 -1.04 -10.55
CA VAL A 15 -61.50 -0.03 -10.87
C VAL A 15 -60.38 -0.03 -9.83
N ILE A 16 -60.71 -0.07 -8.54
CA ILE A 16 -59.71 -0.18 -7.46
C ILE A 16 -58.86 -1.44 -7.63
N PHE A 17 -59.47 -2.58 -7.89
CA PHE A 17 -58.77 -3.85 -8.09
C PHE A 17 -57.80 -3.78 -9.27
N VAL A 18 -58.21 -3.21 -10.41
CA VAL A 18 -57.35 -3.06 -11.58
C VAL A 18 -56.18 -2.11 -11.28
N VAL A 19 -56.42 -0.99 -10.61
CA VAL A 19 -55.38 -0.01 -10.25
C VAL A 19 -54.38 -0.61 -9.26
N VAL A 20 -54.86 -1.26 -8.20
CA VAL A 20 -54.00 -1.91 -7.20
C VAL A 20 -53.25 -3.09 -7.83
N GLY A 21 -53.92 -3.91 -8.65
CA GLY A 21 -53.29 -5.03 -9.35
C GLY A 21 -52.19 -4.58 -10.31
N ALA A 22 -52.43 -3.54 -11.10
CA ALA A 22 -51.42 -2.95 -11.98
C ALA A 22 -50.24 -2.37 -11.18
N TYR A 23 -50.51 -1.69 -10.06
CA TYR A 23 -49.47 -1.17 -9.18
C TYR A 23 -48.62 -2.29 -8.56
N LEU A 24 -49.25 -3.36 -8.06
CA LEU A 24 -48.56 -4.53 -7.52
C LEU A 24 -47.74 -5.26 -8.58
N PHE A 25 -48.25 -5.38 -9.81
CA PHE A 25 -47.51 -5.97 -10.92
C PHE A 25 -46.24 -5.17 -11.25
N LEU A 26 -46.34 -3.84 -11.36
CA LEU A 26 -45.19 -2.97 -11.61
C LEU A 26 -44.12 -3.14 -10.52
N THR A 27 -44.52 -3.04 -9.25
CA THR A 27 -43.59 -3.17 -8.12
C THR A 27 -42.97 -4.57 -7.99
N ALA A 28 -43.70 -5.63 -8.36
CA ALA A 28 -43.18 -7.00 -8.41
C ALA A 28 -42.13 -7.18 -9.53
N SER A 29 -42.29 -6.49 -10.67
CA SER A 29 -41.31 -6.49 -11.77
C SER A 29 -40.08 -5.60 -11.54
N GLY A 30 -39.94 -4.99 -10.36
CA GLY A 30 -38.87 -4.03 -10.06
C GLY A 30 -39.04 -2.67 -10.72
N LEU A 31 -40.28 -2.32 -11.11
CA LEU A 31 -40.62 -1.00 -11.65
C LEU A 31 -41.23 -0.14 -10.54
N VAL A 32 -40.76 1.10 -10.42
CA VAL A 32 -41.31 2.09 -9.48
C VAL A 32 -41.88 3.24 -10.28
N VAL A 33 -43.09 3.65 -9.91
CA VAL A 33 -43.74 4.84 -10.47
C VAL A 33 -43.21 6.06 -9.72
N ASN A 34 -42.47 6.92 -10.41
CA ASN A 34 -41.93 8.13 -9.82
C ASN A 34 -42.98 9.25 -9.86
N TRP A 35 -43.50 9.60 -8.68
CA TRP A 35 -44.53 10.63 -8.54
C TRP A 35 -43.96 12.07 -8.46
N LYS A 36 -42.64 12.24 -8.48
CA LYS A 36 -42.00 13.57 -8.34
C LYS A 36 -42.25 14.51 -9.52
N ASN A 37 -42.52 13.99 -10.71
CA ASN A 37 -42.64 14.77 -11.94
C ASN A 37 -44.09 14.90 -12.45
N TRP A 38 -45.08 14.93 -11.55
CA TRP A 38 -46.48 15.11 -11.95
C TRP A 38 -46.65 16.39 -12.81
N PRO A 39 -47.31 16.33 -13.99
CA PRO A 39 -48.17 15.26 -14.50
C PRO A 39 -47.47 14.16 -15.34
N HIS A 40 -46.18 14.24 -15.58
CA HIS A 40 -45.40 13.25 -16.33
C HIS A 40 -44.89 12.13 -15.42
N LEU A 41 -45.77 11.15 -15.16
CA LEU A 41 -45.40 9.91 -14.48
C LEU A 41 -44.31 9.19 -15.26
N SER A 42 -43.16 8.94 -14.63
CA SER A 42 -42.11 8.09 -15.19
C SER A 42 -42.05 6.77 -14.46
N ILE A 43 -42.01 5.68 -15.23
CA ILE A 43 -41.83 4.33 -14.71
C ILE A 43 -40.36 3.98 -14.91
N THR A 44 -39.63 3.75 -13.83
CA THR A 44 -38.20 3.39 -13.88
C THR A 44 -37.95 2.06 -13.19
N LYS A 45 -36.97 1.30 -13.69
CA LYS A 45 -36.47 0.13 -12.98
C LYS A 45 -35.72 0.56 -11.73
N THR A 46 -35.86 -0.18 -10.64
CA THR A 46 -35.03 -0.02 -9.44
C THR A 46 -33.60 -0.47 -9.73
N GLY A 47 -32.66 0.02 -8.93
CA GLY A 47 -31.34 -0.56 -8.78
C GLY A 47 -31.13 -1.05 -7.36
N ASP A 48 -29.97 -1.67 -7.14
CA ASP A 48 -29.60 -2.23 -5.85
C ASP A 48 -28.22 -1.69 -5.40
N ILE A 49 -27.92 -1.76 -4.10
CA ILE A 49 -26.58 -1.50 -3.57
C ILE A 49 -26.06 -2.77 -2.88
N ALA A 50 -24.88 -3.23 -3.27
CA ALA A 50 -24.17 -4.34 -2.59
C ALA A 50 -23.06 -3.78 -1.69
N LEU A 51 -23.08 -4.11 -0.41
CA LEU A 51 -22.12 -3.64 0.58
C LEU A 51 -21.40 -4.83 1.21
N LYS A 52 -20.06 -4.81 1.22
CA LYS A 52 -19.27 -5.74 2.01
C LYS A 52 -18.27 -4.97 2.88
N PHE A 53 -18.38 -5.16 4.19
CA PHE A 53 -17.60 -4.43 5.17
C PHE A 53 -17.07 -5.33 6.29
N SER A 54 -15.91 -4.94 6.83
CA SER A 54 -15.33 -5.52 8.04
C SER A 54 -15.08 -4.43 9.07
N PRO A 55 -15.46 -4.62 10.34
CA PRO A 55 -16.05 -5.84 10.92
C PRO A 55 -17.57 -5.99 10.65
N ALA A 56 -18.05 -7.22 10.63
CA ALA A 56 -19.40 -7.56 10.16
C ALA A 56 -20.54 -7.09 11.08
N GLU A 57 -20.27 -6.74 12.35
CA GLU A 57 -21.29 -6.28 13.28
C GLU A 57 -21.68 -4.80 13.08
N ALA A 58 -20.99 -4.08 12.18
CA ALA A 58 -21.27 -2.67 11.92
C ALA A 58 -22.71 -2.42 11.46
N GLN A 59 -23.21 -1.25 11.79
CA GLN A 59 -24.54 -0.78 11.44
C GLN A 59 -24.49 0.06 10.17
N ILE A 60 -25.56 -0.03 9.37
CA ILE A 60 -25.69 0.70 8.12
C ILE A 60 -26.70 1.82 8.33
N LYS A 61 -26.39 3.01 7.81
CA LYS A 61 -27.34 4.10 7.66
C LYS A 61 -27.41 4.51 6.19
N ILE A 62 -28.63 4.72 5.71
CA ILE A 62 -28.92 5.18 4.34
C ILE A 62 -29.61 6.53 4.46
N ASN A 63 -29.01 7.58 3.89
CA ASN A 63 -29.49 8.95 4.01
C ASN A 63 -29.76 9.31 5.48
N GLN A 64 -28.79 9.01 6.35
CA GLN A 64 -28.82 9.21 7.81
C GLN A 64 -29.82 8.34 8.59
N LYS A 65 -30.67 7.55 7.92
CA LYS A 65 -31.64 6.67 8.57
C LYS A 65 -31.03 5.28 8.80
N PRO A 66 -31.14 4.70 10.01
CA PRO A 66 -30.70 3.33 10.27
C PRO A 66 -31.38 2.35 9.31
N TYR A 67 -30.57 1.46 8.74
CA TYR A 67 -31.04 0.36 7.90
C TYR A 67 -30.89 -0.95 8.69
N HIS A 68 -32.02 -1.62 8.91
CA HIS A 68 -32.03 -2.90 9.61
C HIS A 68 -31.52 -4.01 8.69
N VAL A 69 -30.38 -4.57 9.08
CA VAL A 69 -29.72 -5.64 8.36
C VAL A 69 -30.35 -6.98 8.74
N ASN A 70 -30.90 -7.70 7.77
CA ASN A 70 -31.30 -9.09 7.98
C ASN A 70 -30.06 -9.98 7.80
N ARG A 71 -29.36 -10.30 8.90
CA ARG A 71 -28.08 -11.03 8.86
C ARG A 71 -28.34 -12.49 8.46
N GLY A 72 -28.02 -12.85 7.21
CA GLY A 72 -28.03 -14.22 6.71
C GLY A 72 -26.75 -14.99 7.05
N LEU A 73 -26.45 -16.05 6.28
CA LEU A 73 -25.28 -16.93 6.48
C LEU A 73 -23.92 -16.22 6.31
N PHE A 74 -23.89 -15.05 5.67
CA PHE A 74 -22.67 -14.28 5.40
C PHE A 74 -22.73 -12.92 6.11
N PRO A 75 -22.33 -12.85 7.40
CA PRO A 75 -22.35 -11.59 8.15
C PRO A 75 -21.38 -10.59 7.48
N GLY A 76 -21.91 -9.43 7.08
CA GLY A 76 -21.15 -8.35 6.46
C GLY A 76 -21.34 -8.19 4.95
N ASP A 77 -22.01 -9.11 4.25
CA ASP A 77 -22.37 -8.98 2.83
C ASP A 77 -23.87 -8.69 2.68
N ILE A 78 -24.20 -7.42 2.41
CA ILE A 78 -25.55 -6.89 2.47
C ILE A 78 -25.98 -6.34 1.10
N LEU A 79 -27.08 -6.87 0.58
CA LEU A 79 -27.75 -6.35 -0.61
C LEU A 79 -28.95 -5.48 -0.20
N ILE A 80 -28.89 -4.19 -0.49
CA ILE A 80 -30.00 -3.25 -0.34
C ILE A 80 -30.72 -3.18 -1.69
N SER A 81 -31.83 -3.89 -1.80
CA SER A 81 -32.57 -3.98 -3.06
C SER A 81 -33.70 -2.97 -3.22
N LYS A 82 -34.18 -2.82 -4.46
CA LYS A 82 -35.38 -2.05 -4.83
C LYS A 82 -35.24 -0.54 -4.54
N LEU A 83 -34.04 0.00 -4.71
CA LEU A 83 -33.78 1.43 -4.58
C LEU A 83 -34.20 2.15 -5.86
N THR A 84 -34.88 3.29 -5.70
CA THR A 84 -35.15 4.18 -6.82
C THR A 84 -33.85 4.79 -7.34
N PRO A 85 -33.65 4.98 -8.65
CA PRO A 85 -32.45 5.64 -9.17
C PRO A 85 -32.21 7.01 -8.54
N GLY A 86 -30.96 7.28 -8.15
CA GLY A 86 -30.57 8.49 -7.43
C GLY A 86 -29.28 8.31 -6.62
N ASP A 87 -28.85 9.37 -5.94
CA ASP A 87 -27.68 9.33 -5.08
C ASP A 87 -28.08 9.01 -3.64
N TYR A 88 -27.36 8.08 -3.01
CA TYR A 88 -27.60 7.63 -1.65
C TYR A 88 -26.35 7.83 -0.81
N GLN A 89 -26.49 8.55 0.30
CA GLN A 89 -25.43 8.64 1.31
C GLN A 89 -25.46 7.37 2.16
N ILE A 90 -24.42 6.55 2.01
CA ILE A 90 -24.21 5.34 2.80
C ILE A 90 -23.21 5.66 3.90
N GLU A 91 -23.55 5.29 5.12
CA GLU A 91 -22.67 5.38 6.28
C GLU A 91 -22.64 4.01 6.99
N ILE A 92 -21.44 3.53 7.28
CA ILE A 92 -21.19 2.29 8.02
C ILE A 92 -20.53 2.67 9.34
N VAL A 93 -21.16 2.31 10.46
CA VAL A 93 -20.77 2.76 11.81
C VAL A 93 -20.61 1.56 12.73
N LYS A 94 -19.55 1.57 13.54
CA LYS A 94 -19.41 0.67 14.70
C LYS A 94 -18.78 1.45 15.85
N GLU A 95 -19.24 1.19 17.07
CA GLU A 95 -18.66 1.78 18.26
C GLU A 95 -17.17 1.41 18.39
N GLY A 96 -16.33 2.42 18.67
CA GLY A 96 -14.88 2.25 18.73
C GLY A 96 -14.15 2.28 17.37
N TYR A 97 -14.88 2.43 16.26
CA TYR A 97 -14.30 2.52 14.92
C TYR A 97 -14.69 3.81 14.23
N GLN A 98 -13.83 4.27 13.33
CA GLN A 98 -14.11 5.37 12.43
C GLN A 98 -15.22 4.96 11.47
N SER A 99 -16.25 5.80 11.34
CA SER A 99 -17.32 5.60 10.37
C SER A 99 -16.78 5.70 8.95
N TRP A 100 -17.25 4.81 8.07
CA TRP A 100 -17.03 4.93 6.64
C TRP A 100 -18.24 5.56 5.97
N GLN A 101 -18.03 6.52 5.08
CA GLN A 101 -19.11 7.24 4.40
C GLN A 101 -18.83 7.38 2.90
N LYS A 102 -19.84 7.15 2.06
CA LYS A 102 -19.80 7.41 0.61
C LYS A 102 -21.15 7.81 0.06
N THR A 103 -21.12 8.61 -0.99
CA THR A 103 -22.27 8.84 -1.88
C THR A 103 -22.23 7.82 -3.02
N LEU A 104 -23.20 6.89 -3.03
CA LEU A 104 -23.33 5.85 -4.05
C LEU A 104 -24.48 6.18 -5.00
N LYS A 105 -24.19 6.20 -6.30
CA LYS A 105 -25.19 6.46 -7.35
C LYS A 105 -25.88 5.16 -7.76
N VAL A 106 -27.18 5.06 -7.55
CA VAL A 106 -28.02 3.95 -8.00
C VAL A 106 -28.55 4.23 -9.40
N LYS A 107 -28.36 3.28 -10.31
CA LYS A 107 -28.85 3.34 -11.70
C LYS A 107 -29.95 2.30 -11.93
N PRO A 108 -30.87 2.52 -12.88
CA PRO A 108 -31.94 1.57 -13.18
C PRO A 108 -31.37 0.20 -13.61
N ALA A 109 -31.85 -0.89 -13.02
CA ALA A 109 -31.46 -2.27 -13.31
C ALA A 109 -29.96 -2.60 -13.14
N GLU A 110 -29.22 -1.78 -12.37
CA GLU A 110 -27.81 -2.01 -12.05
C GLU A 110 -27.64 -2.21 -10.53
N VAL A 111 -26.57 -2.93 -10.16
CA VAL A 111 -26.11 -3.07 -8.78
C VAL A 111 -24.91 -2.16 -8.59
N THR A 112 -24.99 -1.22 -7.65
CA THR A 112 -23.86 -0.37 -7.25
C THR A 112 -23.18 -0.98 -6.02
N SER A 113 -21.92 -1.37 -6.14
CA SER A 113 -21.21 -2.15 -5.15
C SER A 113 -20.18 -1.30 -4.40
N ALA A 114 -20.00 -1.58 -3.12
CA ALA A 114 -18.90 -1.14 -2.28
C ALA A 114 -18.49 -2.31 -1.39
N THR A 115 -17.59 -3.17 -1.88
CA THR A 115 -17.30 -4.48 -1.27
C THR A 115 -15.95 -4.56 -0.55
N HIS A 116 -15.17 -3.49 -0.63
CA HIS A 116 -13.84 -3.39 -0.02
C HIS A 116 -13.83 -2.41 1.16
N ILE A 117 -14.92 -2.36 1.94
CA ILE A 117 -15.05 -1.42 3.05
C ILE A 117 -14.33 -1.98 4.28
N ARG A 118 -13.39 -1.19 4.82
CA ARG A 118 -12.73 -1.50 6.10
C ARG A 118 -12.93 -0.35 7.07
N LEU A 119 -13.45 -0.67 8.26
CA LEU A 119 -13.43 0.26 9.37
C LEU A 119 -12.12 0.10 10.14
N PHE A 120 -11.54 1.24 10.52
CA PHE A 120 -10.33 1.31 11.34
C PHE A 120 -10.71 1.73 12.76
N THR A 121 -10.00 1.21 13.76
CA THR A 121 -10.26 1.60 15.16
C THR A 121 -10.00 3.10 15.35
N SER A 122 -10.92 3.78 16.06
CA SER A 122 -10.77 5.19 16.43
C SER A 122 -9.65 5.42 17.43
N SER A 123 -9.25 4.39 18.16
CA SER A 123 -8.23 4.48 19.21
C SER A 123 -7.43 3.18 19.27
N PRO A 124 -6.39 3.04 18.42
CA PRO A 124 -5.52 1.87 18.46
C PRO A 124 -4.89 1.71 19.85
N SER A 125 -4.86 0.48 20.35
CA SER A 125 -4.19 0.18 21.62
C SER A 125 -2.69 0.07 21.41
N TRP A 126 -1.95 1.02 21.98
CA TRP A 126 -0.49 1.07 21.91
C TRP A 126 0.15 0.56 23.19
N GLN A 127 1.03 -0.41 23.07
CA GLN A 127 1.92 -0.89 24.12
C GLN A 127 3.28 -0.21 23.99
N SER A 128 3.97 0.05 25.10
CA SER A 128 5.32 0.60 25.09
C SER A 128 6.28 -0.45 25.66
N PRO A 129 6.79 -1.37 24.82
CA PRO A 129 7.60 -2.50 25.31
C PRO A 129 8.99 -2.07 25.78
N LEU A 130 9.44 -0.86 25.42
CA LEU A 130 10.66 -0.26 25.93
C LEU A 130 10.35 0.82 26.96
N SER A 131 10.99 0.75 28.12
CA SER A 131 10.89 1.79 29.16
C SER A 131 11.75 3.01 28.84
N GLU A 132 12.86 2.83 28.12
CA GLU A 132 13.78 3.91 27.76
C GLU A 132 13.34 4.67 26.48
N LYS A 133 13.62 5.97 26.44
CA LYS A 133 13.46 6.79 25.22
C LYS A 133 14.59 6.48 24.24
N ILE A 134 14.25 6.23 22.98
CA ILE A 134 15.19 5.83 21.93
C ILE A 134 15.35 6.91 20.85
N LYS A 135 16.38 6.79 20.01
CA LYS A 135 16.66 7.69 18.89
C LYS A 135 16.09 7.16 17.57
N ASP A 136 16.22 5.86 17.34
CA ASP A 136 15.71 5.14 16.16
C ASP A 136 15.56 3.64 16.45
N PHE A 137 14.88 2.90 15.56
CA PHE A 137 14.69 1.46 15.66
C PHE A 137 14.65 0.76 14.29
N TRP A 138 14.93 -0.54 14.30
CA TRP A 138 14.90 -1.43 13.15
C TRP A 138 14.34 -2.80 13.55
N LEU A 139 13.48 -3.34 12.70
CA LEU A 139 12.92 -4.67 12.88
C LEU A 139 13.82 -5.72 12.24
N THR A 140 13.94 -6.86 12.90
CA THR A 140 14.72 -8.02 12.45
C THR A 140 13.91 -9.29 12.67
N GLY A 141 14.29 -10.39 12.00
CA GLY A 141 13.65 -11.70 12.21
C GLY A 141 13.79 -12.23 13.64
N GLU A 142 14.75 -11.70 14.41
CA GLU A 142 14.99 -12.08 15.81
C GLU A 142 14.42 -11.08 16.83
N GLY A 143 13.76 -10.01 16.36
CA GLY A 143 13.13 -8.97 17.17
C GLY A 143 13.65 -7.56 16.90
N LEU A 144 13.55 -6.70 17.91
CA LEU A 144 13.81 -5.25 17.80
C LEU A 144 15.29 -4.93 18.06
N VAL A 145 15.91 -4.23 17.10
CA VAL A 145 17.17 -3.49 17.31
C VAL A 145 16.83 -2.02 17.47
N TYR A 146 17.39 -1.34 18.47
CA TYR A 146 17.12 0.07 18.70
C TYR A 146 18.38 0.85 19.06
N GLN A 147 18.36 2.15 18.75
CA GLN A 147 19.44 3.07 19.06
C GLN A 147 19.08 3.92 20.28
N THR A 148 19.95 3.94 21.29
CA THR A 148 19.78 4.80 22.47
C THR A 148 20.03 6.27 22.14
N LYS A 149 19.71 7.19 23.06
CA LYS A 149 20.07 8.62 22.91
C LYS A 149 21.58 8.87 22.94
N LYS A 150 22.39 7.89 23.35
CA LYS A 150 23.85 7.93 23.35
C LYS A 150 24.47 7.31 22.09
N ASP A 151 23.66 7.09 21.06
CA ASP A 151 24.04 6.48 19.78
C ASP A 151 24.49 5.02 19.85
N GLU A 152 24.23 4.32 20.96
CA GLU A 152 24.52 2.90 21.12
C GLU A 152 23.43 2.05 20.46
N LEU A 153 23.80 0.99 19.75
CA LEU A 153 22.85 0.02 19.19
C LEU A 153 22.67 -1.14 20.17
N LYS A 154 21.41 -1.42 20.55
CA LYS A 154 21.05 -2.50 21.45
C LYS A 154 20.13 -3.52 20.77
N PHE A 155 20.34 -4.78 21.11
CA PHE A 155 19.47 -5.89 20.77
C PHE A 155 19.31 -6.78 22.01
N LYS A 156 18.10 -6.83 22.57
CA LYS A 156 17.85 -7.46 23.88
C LYS A 156 18.83 -6.86 24.92
N GLN A 157 19.65 -7.70 25.56
CA GLN A 157 20.67 -7.28 26.53
C GLN A 157 22.05 -6.99 25.91
N PHE A 158 22.21 -7.15 24.60
CA PHE A 158 23.49 -7.04 23.91
C PHE A 158 23.68 -5.67 23.27
N TYR A 159 24.92 -5.19 23.31
CA TYR A 159 25.36 -4.03 22.54
C TYR A 159 25.94 -4.51 21.22
N LEU A 160 25.42 -4.02 20.11
CA LEU A 160 25.94 -4.30 18.78
C LEU A 160 27.11 -3.35 18.48
N LYS A 161 28.11 -3.82 17.74
CA LYS A 161 29.21 -2.96 17.27
C LYS A 161 28.70 -1.90 16.29
N GLY A 162 29.30 -0.72 16.31
CA GLY A 162 28.88 0.41 15.49
C GLY A 162 27.72 1.21 16.11
N ASN A 163 27.37 2.31 15.46
CA ASN A 163 26.37 3.27 15.89
C ASN A 163 25.31 3.57 14.81
N LYS A 164 25.39 2.93 13.64
CA LYS A 164 24.43 3.09 12.55
C LYS A 164 24.03 1.73 12.00
N VAL A 165 22.75 1.52 11.73
CA VAL A 165 22.28 0.32 10.99
C VAL A 165 22.34 0.61 9.49
N ILE A 166 22.99 -0.29 8.75
CA ILE A 166 23.17 -0.22 7.30
C ILE A 166 22.18 -1.16 6.59
N LEU A 167 21.96 -2.36 7.14
CA LEU A 167 21.08 -3.36 6.55
C LEU A 167 20.34 -4.11 7.66
N SER A 168 19.00 -4.09 7.62
CA SER A 168 18.10 -4.78 8.54
C SER A 168 16.79 -5.14 7.83
N SER A 169 16.18 -6.27 8.17
CA SER A 169 14.88 -6.69 7.64
C SER A 169 14.17 -7.54 8.67
N SER A 170 12.85 -7.34 8.84
CA SER A 170 12.01 -8.16 9.71
C SER A 170 12.01 -9.65 9.34
N GLN A 171 12.50 -10.01 8.16
CA GLN A 171 12.57 -11.40 7.68
C GLN A 171 13.97 -12.02 7.83
N SER A 172 14.94 -11.29 8.39
CA SER A 172 16.33 -11.75 8.46
C SER A 172 16.90 -11.66 9.87
N LYS A 173 17.66 -12.68 10.25
CA LYS A 173 18.49 -12.73 11.47
C LYS A 173 19.83 -12.01 11.32
N LEU A 174 20.21 -11.63 10.10
CA LEU A 174 21.45 -10.93 9.81
C LEU A 174 21.24 -9.42 9.86
N ILE A 175 22.18 -8.70 10.46
CA ILE A 175 22.22 -7.24 10.46
C ILE A 175 23.62 -6.76 10.10
N ILE A 176 23.68 -5.66 9.33
CA ILE A 176 24.93 -4.92 9.12
C ILE A 176 24.81 -3.58 9.82
N THR A 177 25.78 -3.28 10.66
CA THR A 177 25.95 -1.99 11.32
C THR A 177 27.26 -1.34 10.88
N ALA A 178 27.42 -0.05 11.14
CA ALA A 178 28.64 0.69 10.86
C ALA A 178 28.99 1.60 12.04
N ASP A 179 30.28 1.89 12.21
CA ASP A 179 30.75 2.97 13.07
C ASP A 179 30.83 4.32 12.32
N THR A 180 31.34 5.35 12.99
CA THR A 180 31.52 6.69 12.43
C THR A 180 32.57 6.78 11.31
N PHE A 181 33.38 5.74 11.12
CA PHE A 181 34.44 5.67 10.12
C PHE A 181 34.07 4.74 8.95
N ASP A 182 32.78 4.36 8.85
CA ASP A 182 32.28 3.40 7.86
C ASP A 182 32.94 2.01 7.91
N ASN A 183 33.42 1.59 9.10
CA ASN A 183 33.74 0.18 9.33
C ASN A 183 32.45 -0.58 9.57
N TYR A 184 32.16 -1.54 8.70
CA TYR A 184 30.94 -2.33 8.70
C TYR A 184 31.14 -3.59 9.54
N PHE A 185 30.13 -3.91 10.35
CA PHE A 185 30.10 -5.09 11.19
C PHE A 185 28.89 -5.95 10.81
N LEU A 186 29.15 -7.21 10.48
CA LEU A 186 28.12 -8.20 10.20
C LEU A 186 27.86 -9.02 11.47
N THR A 187 26.61 -9.07 11.90
CA THR A 187 26.19 -9.81 13.08
C THR A 187 25.03 -10.75 12.75
N ASN A 188 25.13 -12.01 13.18
CA ASN A 188 23.96 -12.90 13.27
C ASN A 188 23.32 -12.72 14.65
N LEU A 189 22.07 -12.30 14.70
CA LEU A 189 21.35 -11.96 15.92
C LEU A 189 20.98 -13.17 16.79
N GLU A 190 21.13 -14.40 16.28
CA GLU A 190 21.13 -15.62 17.11
C GLU A 190 22.38 -15.69 18.00
N LYS A 191 23.49 -15.05 17.59
CA LYS A 191 24.78 -14.96 18.29
C LYS A 191 25.27 -13.51 18.37
N PRO A 192 24.53 -12.61 19.05
CA PRO A 192 24.71 -11.17 18.94
C PRO A 192 26.01 -10.65 19.57
N ALA A 193 26.67 -11.43 20.44
CA ALA A 193 27.96 -11.08 21.03
C ALA A 193 29.13 -11.16 20.03
N THR A 194 28.95 -11.86 18.91
CA THR A 194 29.99 -12.04 17.89
C THR A 194 29.64 -11.23 16.64
N ALA A 195 30.40 -10.15 16.43
CA ALA A 195 30.33 -9.35 15.21
C ALA A 195 31.62 -9.52 14.40
N ILE A 196 31.47 -9.78 13.11
CA ILE A 196 32.58 -9.93 12.16
C ILE A 196 32.84 -8.59 11.50
N ASN A 197 34.12 -8.20 11.34
CA ASN A 197 34.46 -7.05 10.50
C ASN A 197 34.14 -7.41 9.05
N PHE A 198 33.08 -6.79 8.53
CA PHE A 198 32.50 -7.12 7.24
C PHE A 198 33.37 -6.63 6.07
N ASN A 199 34.05 -5.49 6.23
CA ASN A 199 34.99 -4.98 5.23
C ASN A 199 36.17 -5.95 5.05
N GLU A 200 36.79 -6.38 6.15
CA GLU A 200 37.93 -7.31 6.11
C GLU A 200 37.53 -8.68 5.55
N LEU A 201 36.37 -9.20 5.99
CA LEU A 201 35.83 -10.45 5.45
C LEU A 201 35.62 -10.37 3.94
N PHE A 202 34.97 -9.29 3.47
CA PHE A 202 34.73 -9.09 2.05
C PHE A 202 36.04 -8.96 1.26
N THR A 203 37.00 -8.17 1.75
CA THR A 203 38.30 -7.98 1.11
C THR A 203 39.04 -9.30 0.96
N SER A 204 39.15 -10.08 2.03
CA SER A 204 39.83 -11.37 2.03
C SER A 204 39.19 -12.38 1.05
N LEU A 205 37.85 -12.54 1.10
CA LEU A 205 37.15 -13.46 0.21
C LEU A 205 37.23 -13.03 -1.25
N ARG A 206 37.25 -11.72 -1.51
CA ARG A 206 37.40 -11.17 -2.86
C ARG A 206 38.79 -11.41 -3.44
N GLU A 207 39.84 -11.30 -2.62
CA GLU A 207 41.21 -11.66 -3.00
C GLU A 207 41.33 -13.16 -3.31
N GLN A 208 40.69 -14.03 -2.52
CA GLN A 208 40.61 -15.47 -2.80
C GLN A 208 39.94 -15.77 -4.14
N LEU A 209 38.91 -15.01 -4.50
CA LEU A 209 38.27 -15.09 -5.83
C LEU A 209 39.14 -14.52 -6.96
N LYS A 210 40.27 -13.89 -6.65
CA LYS A 210 41.13 -13.16 -7.61
C LYS A 210 40.34 -12.14 -8.43
N SER A 211 39.38 -11.45 -7.80
CA SER A 211 38.57 -10.44 -8.47
C SER A 211 39.42 -9.26 -8.92
N ALA A 212 39.15 -8.75 -10.13
CA ALA A 212 39.81 -7.54 -10.65
C ALA A 212 39.29 -6.24 -10.03
N ASP A 213 38.17 -6.29 -9.29
CA ASP A 213 37.60 -5.12 -8.63
C ASP A 213 38.11 -5.00 -7.19
N SER A 214 38.79 -3.90 -6.90
CA SER A 214 39.31 -3.56 -5.56
C SER A 214 38.44 -2.54 -4.81
N SER A 215 37.32 -2.08 -5.39
CA SER A 215 36.54 -0.99 -4.82
C SER A 215 35.81 -1.37 -3.52
N LEU A 216 35.63 -0.39 -2.63
CA LEU A 216 34.96 -0.59 -1.35
C LEU A 216 33.48 -0.91 -1.53
N ILE A 217 32.88 -1.43 -0.45
CA ILE A 217 31.44 -1.68 -0.38
C ILE A 217 30.71 -0.34 -0.48
N LYS A 218 29.87 -0.20 -1.51
CA LYS A 218 29.04 0.98 -1.75
C LYS A 218 27.64 0.82 -1.17
N LYS A 219 27.06 -0.37 -1.29
CA LYS A 219 25.71 -0.68 -0.79
C LYS A 219 25.53 -2.18 -0.56
N THR A 220 24.64 -2.54 0.34
CA THR A 220 24.29 -3.92 0.64
C THR A 220 22.78 -4.13 0.55
N TYR A 221 22.40 -5.37 0.25
CA TYR A 221 21.01 -5.80 0.14
C TYR A 221 20.89 -7.21 0.68
N PHE A 222 19.72 -7.58 1.22
CA PHE A 222 19.44 -8.99 1.43
C PHE A 222 19.24 -9.71 0.11
N HIS A 223 19.66 -10.96 0.06
CA HIS A 223 19.32 -11.81 -1.07
C HIS A 223 17.82 -12.18 -1.00
N PRO A 224 17.03 -11.97 -2.08
CA PRO A 224 15.57 -11.93 -1.98
C PRO A 224 14.92 -13.28 -1.62
N PHE A 225 15.60 -14.39 -1.86
CA PHE A 225 15.12 -15.75 -1.56
C PHE A 225 16.15 -16.60 -0.79
N SER A 226 17.19 -16.00 -0.22
CA SER A 226 18.19 -16.73 0.56
C SER A 226 18.52 -15.98 1.86
N PRO A 227 17.96 -16.40 3.00
CA PRO A 227 18.04 -15.62 4.25
C PRO A 227 19.47 -15.53 4.82
N THR A 228 20.37 -16.41 4.37
CA THR A 228 21.78 -16.47 4.79
C THR A 228 22.71 -15.68 3.87
N LYS A 229 22.18 -15.12 2.77
CA LYS A 229 22.99 -14.43 1.75
C LYS A 229 22.77 -12.93 1.76
N ILE A 230 23.85 -12.21 1.52
CA ILE A 230 23.89 -10.76 1.37
C ILE A 230 24.45 -10.42 0.01
N ILE A 231 23.76 -9.54 -0.72
CA ILE A 231 24.27 -8.98 -1.98
C ILE A 231 25.08 -7.73 -1.64
N ILE A 232 26.31 -7.69 -2.13
CA ILE A 232 27.28 -6.63 -1.92
C ILE A 232 27.48 -5.91 -3.25
N ALA A 233 27.19 -4.62 -3.27
CA ALA A 233 27.44 -3.75 -4.41
C ALA A 233 28.69 -2.91 -4.13
N THR A 234 29.67 -3.00 -5.02
CA THR A 234 30.85 -2.13 -5.04
C THR A 234 30.69 -1.06 -6.11
N THR A 235 31.71 -0.23 -6.35
CA THR A 235 31.65 0.73 -7.47
C THR A 235 31.64 0.02 -8.83
N ASN A 236 32.15 -1.22 -8.93
CA ASN A 236 32.39 -1.87 -10.22
C ASN A 236 31.76 -3.25 -10.37
N ALA A 237 31.17 -3.84 -9.34
CA ALA A 237 30.64 -5.19 -9.38
C ALA A 237 29.58 -5.45 -8.31
N PHE A 238 28.85 -6.53 -8.51
CA PHE A 238 27.98 -7.13 -7.50
C PHE A 238 28.47 -8.52 -7.13
N TYR A 239 28.36 -8.85 -5.85
CA TYR A 239 28.71 -10.14 -5.28
C TYR A 239 27.58 -10.65 -4.40
N ALA A 240 27.50 -11.96 -4.22
CA ALA A 240 26.69 -12.58 -3.17
C ALA A 240 27.61 -13.24 -2.14
N LEU A 241 27.51 -12.83 -0.89
CA LEU A 241 28.15 -13.49 0.24
C LEU A 241 27.16 -14.46 0.88
N ASP A 242 27.51 -15.74 0.93
CA ASP A 242 26.87 -16.72 1.81
C ASP A 242 27.56 -16.67 3.18
N VAL A 243 26.83 -16.14 4.17
CA VAL A 243 27.38 -15.86 5.51
C VAL A 243 27.60 -17.14 6.31
N GLU A 244 26.80 -18.19 6.07
CA GLU A 244 26.97 -19.46 6.79
C GLU A 244 28.13 -20.27 6.21
N LYS A 245 28.30 -20.25 4.88
CA LYS A 245 29.40 -20.94 4.21
C LYS A 245 30.69 -20.14 4.13
N ILE A 246 30.65 -18.86 4.51
CA ILE A 246 31.76 -17.91 4.38
C ILE A 246 32.32 -17.96 2.94
N LYS A 247 31.40 -17.88 1.96
CA LYS A 247 31.74 -18.00 0.55
C LYS A 247 31.21 -16.81 -0.22
N LEU A 248 32.10 -16.17 -0.97
CA LEU A 248 31.76 -15.08 -1.88
C LEU A 248 31.56 -15.63 -3.30
N GLU A 249 30.56 -15.12 -3.99
CA GLU A 249 30.24 -15.41 -5.40
C GLU A 249 30.22 -14.09 -6.17
N PHE A 250 30.93 -14.02 -7.29
CA PHE A 250 30.79 -12.90 -8.23
C PHE A 250 29.48 -13.04 -9.00
N LEU A 251 28.65 -11.98 -9.02
CA LEU A 251 27.39 -11.98 -9.75
C LEU A 251 27.54 -11.35 -11.13
N THR A 252 27.88 -10.06 -11.17
CA THR A 252 27.96 -9.31 -12.42
C THR A 252 28.83 -8.06 -12.29
N ARG A 253 29.36 -7.59 -13.42
CA ARG A 253 30.13 -6.35 -13.51
C ARG A 253 29.17 -5.15 -13.60
N ALA A 254 29.49 -4.09 -12.89
CA ALA A 254 28.69 -2.88 -12.78
C ALA A 254 29.57 -1.63 -12.73
N ALA A 255 30.44 -1.46 -13.73
CA ALA A 255 31.43 -0.38 -13.79
C ALA A 255 30.79 1.01 -13.61
N GLN A 256 30.95 1.58 -12.41
CA GLN A 256 30.43 2.89 -12.01
C GLN A 256 28.90 3.02 -12.18
N PHE A 257 28.13 2.03 -11.69
CA PHE A 257 26.68 2.13 -11.73
C PHE A 257 26.17 3.33 -10.90
N LYS A 258 25.11 3.98 -11.40
CA LYS A 258 24.49 5.16 -10.76
C LYS A 258 23.64 4.74 -9.56
N THR A 259 22.67 3.86 -9.79
CA THR A 259 21.73 3.37 -8.77
C THR A 259 21.34 1.91 -9.04
N ALA A 260 20.85 1.22 -8.01
CA ALA A 260 20.47 -0.18 -8.08
C ALA A 260 19.32 -0.53 -7.12
N SER A 261 18.47 -1.47 -7.56
CA SER A 261 17.36 -2.03 -6.80
C SER A 261 17.25 -3.53 -7.06
N ILE A 262 16.60 -4.25 -6.15
CA ILE A 262 16.44 -5.71 -6.22
C ILE A 262 14.96 -6.04 -6.13
N SER A 263 14.50 -6.94 -7.00
CA SER A 263 13.16 -7.53 -6.97
C SER A 263 13.20 -8.95 -6.38
N SER A 264 12.12 -9.71 -6.55
CA SER A 264 12.01 -11.10 -6.07
C SER A 264 13.11 -12.04 -6.57
N SER A 265 13.63 -11.85 -7.78
CA SER A 265 14.63 -12.75 -8.38
C SER A 265 15.69 -12.06 -9.23
N GLU A 266 15.61 -10.75 -9.39
CA GLU A 266 16.47 -10.00 -10.30
C GLU A 266 17.08 -8.78 -9.61
N LEU A 267 18.31 -8.47 -10.00
CA LEU A 267 19.02 -7.24 -9.67
C LEU A 267 18.92 -6.29 -10.86
N PHE A 268 18.45 -5.07 -10.60
CA PHE A 268 18.35 -4.00 -11.57
C PHE A 268 19.33 -2.88 -11.23
N PHE A 269 20.12 -2.43 -12.19
CA PHE A 269 21.01 -1.29 -11.98
C PHE A 269 21.20 -0.46 -13.25
N ILE A 270 21.42 0.84 -13.06
CA ILE A 270 21.70 1.77 -14.15
C ILE A 270 23.21 1.93 -14.27
N ASN A 271 23.77 1.56 -15.43
CA ASN A 271 25.20 1.75 -15.68
C ASN A 271 25.56 3.24 -15.88
N LYS A 272 26.85 3.53 -16.03
CA LYS A 272 27.33 4.91 -16.27
C LYS A 272 26.71 5.57 -17.52
N LYS A 273 26.41 4.79 -18.57
CA LYS A 273 25.82 5.26 -19.83
C LYS A 273 24.31 5.55 -19.72
N GLY A 274 23.67 5.17 -18.63
CA GLY A 274 22.21 5.30 -18.47
C GLY A 274 21.42 4.08 -18.94
N ASP A 275 22.07 2.95 -19.23
CA ASP A 275 21.38 1.74 -19.66
C ASP A 275 20.94 0.92 -18.44
N LEU A 276 19.77 0.30 -18.54
CA LEU A 276 19.24 -0.60 -17.53
C LEU A 276 19.85 -1.98 -17.71
N ASN A 277 20.52 -2.46 -16.66
CA ASN A 277 21.09 -3.80 -16.60
C ASN A 277 20.22 -4.64 -15.66
N ILE A 278 19.81 -5.81 -16.14
CA ILE A 278 18.97 -6.75 -15.41
C ILE A 278 19.76 -8.04 -15.27
N PHE A 279 20.00 -8.46 -14.03
CA PHE A 279 20.72 -9.70 -13.74
C PHE A 279 19.81 -10.66 -12.97
N ASN A 280 19.53 -11.82 -13.56
CA ASN A 280 18.72 -12.85 -12.93
C ASN A 280 19.57 -13.64 -11.91
N LEU A 281 19.18 -13.57 -10.63
CA LEU A 281 19.93 -14.17 -9.53
C LEU A 281 19.85 -15.70 -9.52
N VAL A 282 18.82 -16.28 -10.15
CA VAL A 282 18.59 -17.73 -10.24
C VAL A 282 19.32 -18.31 -11.43
N LEU A 283 19.02 -17.80 -12.63
CA LEU A 283 19.55 -18.29 -13.91
C LEU A 283 20.97 -17.80 -14.21
N LYS A 284 21.45 -16.79 -13.48
CA LYS A 284 22.76 -16.15 -13.67
C LYS A 284 22.92 -15.56 -15.07
N THR A 285 21.81 -15.09 -15.65
CA THR A 285 21.77 -14.44 -16.96
C THR A 285 21.71 -12.92 -16.79
N ALA A 286 22.28 -12.20 -17.76
CA ALA A 286 22.26 -10.75 -17.81
C ALA A 286 21.57 -10.27 -19.09
N ASP A 287 20.79 -9.20 -18.97
CA ASP A 287 20.17 -8.48 -20.08
C ASP A 287 20.44 -6.98 -19.90
N ILE A 288 20.58 -6.26 -21.02
CA ILE A 288 20.87 -4.82 -21.03
C ILE A 288 19.88 -4.14 -21.97
N LYS A 289 19.16 -3.14 -21.44
CA LYS A 289 18.30 -2.25 -22.22
C LYS A 289 18.95 -0.90 -22.38
N ALA A 290 19.25 -0.53 -23.62
CA ALA A 290 19.87 0.74 -23.99
C ALA A 290 18.86 1.90 -23.89
N LEU A 291 18.58 2.31 -22.65
CA LEU A 291 17.61 3.37 -22.34
C LEU A 291 18.24 4.77 -22.33
N HIS A 292 19.58 4.87 -22.23
CA HIS A 292 20.32 6.14 -22.23
C HIS A 292 19.81 7.18 -21.21
N LEU A 293 19.36 6.71 -20.05
CA LEU A 293 18.77 7.53 -18.99
C LEU A 293 19.78 8.52 -18.40
N GLN A 294 19.37 9.78 -18.31
CA GLN A 294 20.15 10.85 -17.73
C GLN A 294 19.70 11.16 -16.31
N ASN A 295 20.65 11.55 -15.46
CA ASN A 295 20.39 12.12 -14.14
C ASN A 295 19.46 11.30 -13.21
N ILE A 296 19.47 9.96 -13.32
CA ILE A 296 18.66 9.10 -12.46
C ILE A 296 19.14 9.18 -11.00
N SER A 297 18.21 9.54 -10.10
CA SER A 297 18.44 9.55 -8.65
C SER A 297 18.23 8.14 -8.07
N PHE A 298 17.09 7.52 -8.32
CA PHE A 298 16.80 6.15 -7.90
C PHE A 298 15.80 5.45 -8.83
N LEU A 299 15.69 4.13 -8.65
CA LEU A 299 14.66 3.32 -9.28
C LEU A 299 13.93 2.45 -8.25
N LYS A 300 12.66 2.13 -8.54
CA LYS A 300 11.87 1.13 -7.81
C LYS A 300 11.24 0.20 -8.84
N ILE A 301 10.95 -1.03 -8.43
CA ILE A 301 10.43 -2.08 -9.31
C ILE A 301 9.01 -2.40 -8.85
N ALA A 302 8.08 -2.57 -9.80
CA ALA A 302 6.77 -3.11 -9.48
C ALA A 302 6.90 -4.54 -8.91
N PRO A 303 5.95 -5.00 -8.07
CA PRO A 303 6.04 -6.30 -7.42
C PRO A 303 6.18 -7.49 -8.38
N ASP A 304 5.60 -7.39 -9.58
CA ASP A 304 5.67 -8.41 -10.63
C ASP A 304 6.96 -8.33 -11.48
N GLY A 305 7.77 -7.28 -11.30
CA GLY A 305 8.99 -7.05 -12.06
C GLY A 305 8.79 -6.57 -13.50
N THR A 306 7.57 -6.26 -13.92
CA THR A 306 7.26 -5.88 -15.32
C THR A 306 7.51 -4.39 -15.57
N GLU A 307 7.08 -3.56 -14.62
CA GLU A 307 7.23 -2.11 -14.66
C GLU A 307 8.42 -1.66 -13.79
N ILE A 308 9.27 -0.83 -14.38
CA ILE A 308 10.43 -0.23 -13.70
C ILE A 308 10.25 1.28 -13.69
N GLY A 309 10.07 1.85 -12.49
CA GLY A 309 9.96 3.29 -12.29
C GLY A 309 11.33 3.92 -12.04
N PHE A 310 11.60 5.06 -12.68
CA PHE A 310 12.79 5.86 -12.47
C PHE A 310 12.41 7.27 -12.05
N LEU A 311 13.14 7.81 -11.07
CA LEU A 311 13.08 9.22 -10.75
C LEU A 311 14.40 9.89 -11.14
N THR A 312 14.33 11.02 -11.85
CA THR A 312 15.50 11.85 -12.13
C THR A 312 15.83 12.76 -10.94
N SER A 313 17.00 13.40 -10.94
CA SER A 313 17.34 14.42 -9.94
C SER A 313 16.53 15.71 -10.09
N GLU A 314 15.97 15.96 -11.27
CA GLU A 314 15.07 17.07 -11.57
C GLU A 314 13.60 16.78 -11.21
N GLY A 315 13.30 15.57 -10.71
CA GLY A 315 11.95 15.16 -10.34
C GLY A 315 11.08 14.72 -11.54
N GLU A 316 11.66 14.33 -12.66
CA GLU A 316 10.90 13.67 -13.72
C GLU A 316 10.69 12.19 -13.37
N PHE A 317 9.45 11.72 -13.46
CA PHE A 317 9.08 10.33 -13.25
C PHE A 317 8.89 9.61 -14.58
N LEU A 318 9.75 8.63 -14.83
CA LEU A 318 9.75 7.79 -16.02
C LEU A 318 9.34 6.37 -15.65
N ILE A 319 8.67 5.68 -16.57
CA ILE A 319 8.36 4.26 -16.43
C ILE A 319 8.80 3.48 -17.65
N PHE A 320 9.41 2.33 -17.42
CA PHE A 320 9.79 1.39 -18.47
C PHE A 320 9.06 0.08 -18.28
N ASN A 321 8.29 -0.30 -19.30
CA ASN A 321 7.67 -1.62 -19.38
C ASN A 321 8.60 -2.55 -20.17
N ARG A 322 9.07 -3.60 -19.51
CA ARG A 322 10.04 -4.52 -20.12
C ARG A 322 9.42 -5.50 -21.12
N LEU A 323 8.11 -5.72 -21.10
CA LEU A 323 7.42 -6.68 -21.96
C LEU A 323 7.29 -6.13 -23.38
N ASN A 324 6.92 -4.86 -23.51
CA ASN A 324 6.82 -4.18 -24.81
C ASN A 324 8.06 -3.31 -25.12
N ASN A 325 9.03 -3.24 -24.20
CA ASN A 325 10.27 -2.47 -24.32
C ASN A 325 10.02 -0.96 -24.55
N GLU A 326 9.05 -0.40 -23.82
CA GLU A 326 8.60 0.98 -23.97
C GLU A 326 8.98 1.81 -22.74
N LEU A 327 9.65 2.95 -22.96
CA LEU A 327 9.98 3.95 -21.94
C LEU A 327 9.07 5.17 -22.12
N LYS A 328 8.37 5.57 -21.06
CA LYS A 328 7.48 6.74 -21.05
C LYS A 328 7.88 7.72 -19.96
N SER A 329 7.79 9.02 -20.27
CA SER A 329 7.73 10.06 -19.24
C SER A 329 6.27 10.25 -18.86
N LEU A 330 5.95 10.07 -17.57
CA LEU A 330 4.57 10.15 -17.09
C LEU A 330 4.24 11.53 -16.55
N THR A 331 5.13 12.09 -15.74
CA THR A 331 4.92 13.41 -15.14
C THR A 331 6.23 13.98 -14.58
N LYS A 332 6.21 15.27 -14.24
CA LYS A 332 7.33 16.01 -13.67
C LYS A 332 6.99 16.47 -12.26
N GLU A 333 7.97 17.10 -11.61
CA GLU A 333 7.84 17.62 -10.25
C GLU A 333 7.50 16.54 -9.22
N ILE A 334 8.05 15.34 -9.37
CA ILE A 334 7.90 14.22 -8.43
C ILE A 334 9.07 14.18 -7.45
N LYS A 335 8.74 14.02 -6.17
CA LYS A 335 9.67 13.81 -5.06
C LYS A 335 9.90 12.33 -4.79
N ASP A 336 8.84 11.53 -4.81
CA ASP A 336 8.90 10.10 -4.51
C ASP A 336 7.68 9.34 -5.08
N PHE A 337 7.80 8.02 -5.22
CA PHE A 337 6.77 7.16 -5.79
C PHE A 337 6.73 5.74 -5.21
N TYR A 338 5.56 5.11 -5.20
CA TYR A 338 5.34 3.79 -4.59
C TYR A 338 4.39 2.93 -5.43
N PHE A 339 4.89 1.82 -5.98
CA PHE A 339 4.06 0.85 -6.66
C PHE A 339 3.09 0.17 -5.70
N SER A 340 1.84 0.06 -6.14
CA SER A 340 0.80 -0.73 -5.48
C SER A 340 1.15 -2.22 -5.43
N PRO A 341 0.62 -2.99 -4.46
CA PRO A 341 0.92 -4.42 -4.30
C PRO A 341 0.62 -5.25 -5.54
N GLU A 342 -0.40 -4.87 -6.31
CA GLU A 342 -0.79 -5.55 -7.55
C GLU A 342 -0.07 -5.03 -8.80
N GLY A 343 0.79 -4.00 -8.68
CA GLY A 343 1.58 -3.46 -9.79
C GLY A 343 0.81 -2.59 -10.80
N LYS A 344 -0.48 -2.31 -10.59
CA LYS A 344 -1.34 -1.58 -11.55
C LYS A 344 -1.44 -0.08 -11.30
N ARG A 345 -1.00 0.38 -10.14
CA ARG A 345 -1.09 1.78 -9.70
C ARG A 345 0.22 2.24 -9.08
N VAL A 346 0.48 3.54 -9.13
CA VAL A 346 1.62 4.19 -8.47
C VAL A 346 1.11 5.36 -7.65
N PHE A 347 1.41 5.35 -6.36
CA PHE A 347 1.25 6.53 -5.52
C PHE A 347 2.41 7.48 -5.77
N LEU A 348 2.12 8.72 -6.11
CA LEU A 348 3.07 9.77 -6.47
C LEU A 348 2.97 10.92 -5.48
N ILE A 349 4.13 11.44 -5.09
CA ILE A 349 4.25 12.62 -4.24
C ILE A 349 5.03 13.66 -5.03
N SER A 350 4.44 14.82 -5.24
CA SER A 350 5.10 15.91 -5.95
C SER A 350 6.06 16.69 -5.04
N LEU A 351 6.89 17.54 -5.65
CA LEU A 351 7.80 18.47 -4.97
C LEU A 351 7.05 19.48 -4.09
N ASN A 352 5.79 19.81 -4.42
CA ASN A 352 4.89 20.64 -3.60
C ASN A 352 4.03 19.82 -2.63
N ASN A 353 4.41 18.57 -2.34
CA ASN A 353 3.71 17.63 -1.45
C ASN A 353 2.24 17.34 -1.82
N LYS A 354 1.82 17.60 -3.06
CA LYS A 354 0.55 17.07 -3.58
C LYS A 354 0.70 15.57 -3.80
N THR A 355 -0.36 14.84 -3.54
CA THR A 355 -0.35 13.38 -3.64
C THR A 355 -1.45 12.91 -4.58
N PHE A 356 -1.11 11.93 -5.40
CA PHE A 356 -2.02 11.38 -6.39
C PHE A 356 -1.67 9.94 -6.72
N ILE A 357 -2.65 9.21 -7.22
CA ILE A 357 -2.49 7.84 -7.70
C ILE A 357 -2.60 7.88 -9.21
N PHE A 358 -1.55 7.40 -9.88
CA PHE A 358 -1.54 7.19 -11.33
C PHE A 358 -1.83 5.72 -11.63
N TYR A 359 -2.74 5.47 -12.58
CA TYR A 359 -3.12 4.13 -13.00
C TYR A 359 -2.27 3.69 -14.20
N LEU A 360 -1.45 2.64 -14.02
CA LEU A 360 -0.57 2.08 -15.05
C LEU A 360 -1.32 1.19 -16.04
N ASP A 361 -2.36 0.52 -15.56
CA ASP A 361 -3.22 -0.38 -16.33
C ASP A 361 -4.68 -0.11 -15.94
N ASN A 362 -5.60 -0.64 -16.73
CA ASN A 362 -7.02 -0.64 -16.41
C ASN A 362 -7.23 -1.29 -15.04
N TYR A 363 -7.84 -0.53 -14.15
CA TYR A 363 -8.11 -0.94 -12.78
C TYR A 363 -9.60 -0.87 -12.53
N GLU A 364 -10.21 -2.05 -12.48
CA GLU A 364 -11.62 -2.22 -12.18
C GLU A 364 -11.76 -2.74 -10.75
N THR A 365 -12.55 -2.03 -9.95
CA THR A 365 -13.06 -2.49 -8.65
C THR A 365 -14.57 -2.33 -8.67
N ASP A 366 -15.28 -3.00 -7.77
CA ASP A 366 -16.72 -2.83 -7.52
C ASP A 366 -17.51 -2.32 -8.75
N ASN A 367 -17.81 -1.02 -8.79
CA ASN A 367 -18.49 -0.35 -9.90
C ASN A 367 -17.75 0.88 -10.43
N TYR A 368 -16.45 1.00 -10.15
CA TYR A 368 -15.63 2.08 -10.67
C TYR A 368 -14.44 1.55 -11.44
N LYS A 369 -14.25 2.12 -12.64
CA LYS A 369 -13.25 1.72 -13.62
C LYS A 369 -12.34 2.91 -13.87
N ASN A 370 -11.06 2.73 -13.60
CA ASN A 370 -10.03 3.65 -14.07
C ASN A 370 -9.38 3.03 -15.30
N SER A 371 -9.18 3.87 -16.30
CA SER A 371 -8.37 3.53 -17.47
C SER A 371 -6.90 3.75 -17.16
N ALA A 372 -6.04 3.05 -17.88
CA ALA A 372 -4.62 3.37 -17.89
C ALA A 372 -4.40 4.85 -18.24
N GLY A 373 -3.60 5.56 -17.45
CA GLY A 373 -3.35 7.00 -17.57
C GLY A 373 -4.22 7.90 -16.70
N ASP A 374 -5.28 7.36 -16.08
CA ASP A 374 -6.11 8.14 -15.16
C ASP A 374 -5.30 8.58 -13.91
N ILE A 375 -5.73 9.70 -13.31
CA ILE A 375 -5.11 10.27 -12.11
C ILE A 375 -6.20 10.49 -11.05
N LEU A 376 -5.98 9.98 -9.85
CA LEU A 376 -6.79 10.25 -8.67
C LEU A 376 -6.01 11.14 -7.70
N THR A 377 -6.49 12.36 -7.44
CA THR A 377 -5.91 13.26 -6.44
C THR A 377 -6.32 12.86 -5.03
N ILE A 378 -5.38 12.94 -4.08
CA ILE A 378 -5.61 12.68 -2.65
C ILE A 378 -5.57 14.03 -1.89
N ASP A 379 -6.72 14.67 -1.76
CA ASP A 379 -6.80 16.08 -1.39
C ASP A 379 -6.57 16.39 0.10
N PHE A 380 -6.81 15.45 1.02
CA PHE A 380 -6.67 15.71 2.46
C PHE A 380 -5.21 15.87 2.92
N LEU A 381 -4.24 15.57 2.05
CA LEU A 381 -2.81 15.64 2.33
C LEU A 381 -2.14 16.87 1.73
N GLN A 382 -2.89 17.75 1.06
CA GLN A 382 -2.31 18.92 0.41
C GLN A 382 -1.52 19.77 1.41
N GLU A 383 -0.31 20.17 1.00
CA GLU A 383 0.60 21.05 1.75
C GLU A 383 1.25 20.45 3.01
N GLN A 384 0.95 19.20 3.37
CA GLN A 384 1.56 18.55 4.52
C GLN A 384 3.02 18.13 4.25
N THR A 385 3.85 18.13 5.28
CA THR A 385 5.21 17.59 5.20
C THR A 385 5.20 16.07 5.18
N PHE A 386 5.60 15.50 4.04
CA PHE A 386 5.58 14.05 3.85
C PHE A 386 6.80 13.34 4.47
N GLY A 387 6.55 12.26 5.22
CA GLY A 387 7.55 11.40 5.84
C GLY A 387 7.70 10.02 5.19
N GLN A 388 6.69 9.15 5.31
CA GLN A 388 6.74 7.73 4.87
C GLN A 388 5.39 7.29 4.30
N PHE A 389 5.38 6.35 3.36
CA PHE A 389 4.16 5.75 2.80
C PHE A 389 4.31 4.24 2.66
N ASN A 390 3.23 3.52 2.95
CA ASN A 390 3.13 2.08 2.80
C ASN A 390 1.72 1.69 2.33
N TRP A 391 1.65 0.95 1.23
CA TRP A 391 0.45 0.20 0.87
C TRP A 391 0.15 -0.87 1.91
N LEU A 392 -1.13 -1.14 2.15
CA LEU A 392 -1.55 -2.26 2.98
C LEU A 392 -1.74 -3.48 2.07
N SER A 393 -0.77 -4.39 2.04
CA SER A 393 -0.76 -5.52 1.09
C SER A 393 -2.00 -6.41 1.16
N ASP A 394 -2.52 -6.66 2.36
CA ASP A 394 -3.75 -7.44 2.56
C ASP A 394 -5.03 -6.67 2.21
N TYR A 395 -4.92 -5.34 2.07
CA TYR A 395 -6.00 -4.42 1.75
C TYR A 395 -5.54 -3.45 0.66
N PRO A 396 -5.45 -3.89 -0.60
CA PRO A 396 -4.78 -3.14 -1.67
C PRO A 396 -5.42 -1.77 -1.96
N ASN A 397 -6.65 -1.54 -1.50
CA ASN A 397 -7.33 -0.26 -1.61
C ASN A 397 -7.06 0.70 -0.45
N ASN A 398 -6.21 0.33 0.51
CA ASN A 398 -5.87 1.14 1.67
C ASN A 398 -4.35 1.34 1.79
N PHE A 399 -3.98 2.43 2.46
CA PHE A 399 -2.58 2.77 2.69
C PHE A 399 -2.39 3.50 4.02
N LEU A 400 -1.16 3.44 4.52
CA LEU A 400 -0.66 4.23 5.64
C LEU A 400 0.27 5.31 5.13
N ILE A 401 0.15 6.49 5.73
CA ILE A 401 1.01 7.63 5.43
C ILE A 401 1.40 8.35 6.70
N LEU A 402 2.66 8.75 6.78
CA LEU A 402 3.17 9.64 7.80
C LEU A 402 3.31 11.03 7.19
N ALA A 403 2.49 11.97 7.66
CA ALA A 403 2.50 13.36 7.23
C ALA A 403 2.30 14.30 8.43
N ASP A 404 3.10 15.37 8.52
CA ASP A 404 3.10 16.30 9.67
C ASP A 404 3.15 15.61 11.04
N ASN A 405 4.01 14.60 11.14
CA ASN A 405 4.16 13.73 12.32
C ASN A 405 2.86 13.03 12.75
N LYS A 406 1.90 12.85 11.84
CA LYS A 406 0.68 12.07 12.06
C LYS A 406 0.71 10.83 11.20
N LEU A 407 0.52 9.67 11.83
CA LEU A 407 0.24 8.45 11.10
C LEU A 407 -1.24 8.45 10.72
N ILE A 408 -1.51 8.44 9.43
CA ILE A 408 -2.85 8.50 8.85
C ILE A 408 -3.09 7.21 8.06
N VAL A 409 -4.31 6.69 8.15
CA VAL A 409 -4.81 5.65 7.25
C VAL A 409 -5.87 6.22 6.34
N SER A 410 -5.89 5.77 5.08
CA SER A 410 -6.87 6.18 4.09
C SER A 410 -7.14 5.06 3.09
N GLU A 411 -8.15 5.27 2.25
CA GLU A 411 -8.49 4.43 1.11
C GLU A 411 -8.14 5.10 -0.23
N THR A 412 -8.31 4.34 -1.31
CA THR A 412 -8.14 4.76 -2.71
C THR A 412 -9.46 4.82 -3.47
N ASP A 413 -10.59 4.60 -2.79
CA ASP A 413 -11.91 4.74 -3.39
C ASP A 413 -12.19 6.22 -3.70
N PRO A 414 -12.31 6.59 -5.00
CA PRO A 414 -12.40 7.98 -5.42
C PRO A 414 -13.80 8.58 -5.21
N ARG A 415 -14.80 7.77 -4.86
CA ARG A 415 -16.16 8.27 -4.60
C ARG A 415 -16.12 9.23 -3.40
N PRO A 416 -16.87 10.35 -3.40
CA PRO A 416 -16.84 11.28 -2.29
C PRO A 416 -17.73 10.82 -1.11
N PRO A 417 -17.40 11.20 0.14
CA PRO A 417 -16.12 11.78 0.56
C PRO A 417 -15.00 10.72 0.60
N LEU A 418 -13.74 11.14 0.54
CA LEU A 418 -12.61 10.24 0.77
C LEU A 418 -12.47 9.94 2.26
N ASN A 419 -12.47 8.67 2.66
CA ASN A 419 -12.35 8.29 4.07
C ASN A 419 -10.88 8.20 4.49
N TRP A 420 -10.53 8.91 5.57
CA TRP A 420 -9.20 8.89 6.18
C TRP A 420 -9.31 9.16 7.68
N GLN A 421 -8.25 8.80 8.43
CA GLN A 421 -8.21 8.95 9.88
C GLN A 421 -6.77 9.07 10.40
N VAL A 422 -6.56 9.97 11.36
CA VAL A 422 -5.33 9.99 12.16
C VAL A 422 -5.37 8.85 13.18
N LEU A 423 -4.39 7.95 13.11
CA LEU A 423 -4.23 6.82 14.01
C LEU A 423 -3.39 7.17 15.24
N GLU A 424 -2.37 8.00 15.04
CA GLU A 424 -1.48 8.46 16.09
C GLU A 424 -0.78 9.76 15.65
N SER A 425 -0.55 10.69 16.59
CA SER A 425 0.13 11.97 16.35
C SER A 425 1.54 12.00 16.96
N GLY A 426 2.38 12.97 16.62
CA GLY A 426 3.76 13.05 17.13
C GLY A 426 4.61 11.81 16.79
N VAL A 427 4.33 11.16 15.66
CA VAL A 427 5.06 10.01 15.12
C VAL A 427 6.23 10.53 14.29
N LYS A 428 7.44 10.07 14.59
CA LYS A 428 8.67 10.34 13.85
C LYS A 428 8.87 9.37 12.69
N LYS A 429 8.59 8.10 12.95
CA LYS A 429 8.84 6.98 12.05
C LYS A 429 7.91 5.84 12.40
N TYR A 430 7.51 5.06 11.40
CA TYR A 430 6.85 3.78 11.62
C TYR A 430 7.45 2.65 10.79
N SER A 431 7.16 1.42 11.20
CA SER A 431 7.43 0.20 10.46
C SER A 431 6.32 -0.82 10.70
N PHE A 432 6.12 -1.71 9.73
CA PHE A 432 5.12 -2.76 9.78
C PHE A 432 5.78 -4.12 9.57
N ALA A 433 5.50 -5.08 10.45
CA ALA A 433 5.91 -6.46 10.29
C ALA A 433 4.98 -7.37 11.08
N ASP A 434 4.74 -8.58 10.57
CA ASP A 434 4.02 -9.66 11.26
C ASP A 434 2.66 -9.24 11.83
N GLY A 435 1.89 -8.46 11.06
CA GLY A 435 0.58 -7.96 11.50
C GLY A 435 0.67 -6.99 12.68
N LYS A 436 1.79 -6.27 12.84
CA LYS A 436 1.98 -5.27 13.90
C LYS A 436 2.56 -3.99 13.34
N ILE A 437 2.16 -2.88 13.95
CA ILE A 437 2.72 -1.55 13.66
C ILE A 437 3.61 -1.13 14.82
N TYR A 438 4.81 -0.68 14.48
CA TYR A 438 5.80 -0.18 15.41
C TYR A 438 6.02 1.29 15.13
N LEU A 439 5.90 2.12 16.16
CA LEU A 439 6.02 3.56 16.07
C LEU A 439 7.16 4.06 16.93
N LEU A 440 7.86 5.05 16.40
CA LEU A 440 8.72 5.93 17.18
C LEU A 440 8.08 7.30 17.26
N LYS A 441 7.87 7.80 18.47
CA LYS A 441 7.39 9.16 18.71
C LYS A 441 8.55 10.16 18.62
N GLU A 442 8.26 11.42 18.31
CA GLU A 442 9.25 12.52 18.27
C GLU A 442 10.04 12.64 19.58
N GLU A 443 9.36 12.48 20.71
CA GLU A 443 9.99 12.49 22.03
C GLU A 443 10.87 11.25 22.33
N GLY A 444 10.92 10.28 21.42
CA GLY A 444 11.70 9.04 21.54
C GLY A 444 10.97 7.87 22.17
N LYS A 445 9.67 7.98 22.48
CA LYS A 445 8.89 6.85 23.01
C LYS A 445 8.65 5.82 21.90
N PHE A 446 8.95 4.56 22.18
CA PHE A 446 8.65 3.44 21.28
C PHE A 446 7.29 2.83 21.63
N LEU A 447 6.45 2.68 20.62
CA LEU A 447 5.13 2.07 20.73
C LEU A 447 5.00 0.90 19.76
N GLN A 448 4.21 -0.08 20.17
CA GLN A 448 3.83 -1.23 19.37
C GLN A 448 2.32 -1.40 19.48
N GLY A 449 1.64 -1.49 18.35
CA GLY A 449 0.23 -1.80 18.25
C GLY A 449 0.05 -3.11 17.48
N ASN A 450 -0.92 -3.91 17.90
CA ASN A 450 -1.41 -4.97 17.02
C ASN A 450 -2.10 -4.30 15.83
N GLU A 451 -2.09 -4.97 14.68
CA GLU A 451 -2.73 -4.50 13.46
C GLU A 451 -4.07 -3.79 13.77
N ILE A 452 -4.23 -2.59 13.20
CA ILE A 452 -5.35 -1.64 13.39
C ILE A 452 -6.71 -2.22 12.90
N PHE A 453 -6.71 -3.51 12.59
CA PHE A 453 -7.68 -4.20 11.77
C PHE A 453 -8.62 -5.11 12.57
N PHE A 454 -8.39 -5.37 13.86
CA PHE A 454 -9.28 -6.24 14.65
C PHE A 454 -9.79 -5.54 15.90
#